data_AF-A0A7C2WQX1-F1
#
_entry.id   AF-A0A7C2WQX1-F1
#
_cell.length_a   1.000
_cell.length_b   1.000
_cell.length_c   1.000
_cell.angle_alpha   90.00
_cell.angle_beta   90.00
_cell.angle_gamma   90.00
#
_symmetry.space_group_name_H-M   'P 1'
#
loop_
_entity.id
_entity.type
_entity.pdbx_description
1 polymer ?
#
loop_
_entity_poly.entity_id
_entity_poly.type
_entity_poly.pdbx_seq_one_letter_code
_entity_poly.pdbx_strand_id
1 'polypeptide(L)' 'MPYTYRAATVQEAIRLAKAELGPDALILEVRRISPVVPGQSREGTVEISAIAAHQQGLAGPLIGGALRGSPARVLDS' A
#
# COMPACT_ATOMS: atom_id res chain seq x y z
N MET A 1 11.10 4.46 3.53
CA MET A 1 10.58 5.83 3.29
C MET A 1 9.36 5.71 2.38
N PRO A 2 8.25 6.41 2.65
CA PRO A 2 7.09 6.44 1.76
C PRO A 2 7.43 7.09 0.41
N TYR A 3 6.86 6.54 -0.66
CA TYR A 3 6.93 7.09 -2.01
C TYR A 3 5.62 7.80 -2.34
N THR A 4 5.72 8.88 -3.10
CA THR A 4 4.57 9.72 -3.43
C THR A 4 4.25 9.62 -4.91
N TYR A 5 2.99 9.33 -5.25
CA TYR A 5 2.52 9.17 -6.61
C TYR A 5 1.41 10.16 -6.91
N ARG A 6 1.49 10.81 -8.08
CA ARG A 6 0.51 11.81 -8.51
C ARG A 6 -0.15 11.41 -9.83
N ALA A 7 -1.47 11.50 -9.89
CA ALA A 7 -2.24 11.22 -11.09
C ALA A 7 -3.56 12.00 -11.13
N ALA A 8 -4.24 12.01 -12.28
CA ALA A 8 -5.55 12.64 -12.43
C ALA A 8 -6.65 11.98 -11.58
N THR A 9 -6.50 10.68 -11.25
CA THR A 9 -7.46 9.92 -10.45
C THR A 9 -6.75 9.08 -9.38
N VAL A 10 -7.49 8.71 -8.34
CA VAL A 10 -6.99 7.82 -7.27
C VAL A 10 -6.58 6.47 -7.85
N GLN A 11 -7.39 5.93 -8.76
CA GLN A 11 -7.14 4.62 -9.38
C GLN A 11 -5.83 4.63 -10.16
N GLU A 12 -5.57 5.69 -10.93
CA GLU A 12 -4.34 5.81 -11.69
C GLU A 12 -3.12 5.97 -10.78
N ALA A 13 -3.24 6.75 -9.70
CA ALA A 13 -2.18 6.88 -8.72
C ALA A 13 -1.84 5.53 -8.06
N ILE A 14 -2.86 4.74 -7.68
CA ILE A 14 -2.69 3.38 -7.15
C ILE A 14 -2.04 2.45 -8.18
N ARG A 15 -2.45 2.54 -9.45
CA ARG A 15 -1.85 1.74 -10.53
C ARG A 15 -0.34 2.00 -10.63
N LEU A 16 0.07 3.27 -10.57
CA LEU A 16 1.49 3.65 -10.56
C LEU A 16 2.21 3.10 -9.34
N ALA A 17 1.64 3.28 -8.14
CA ALA A 17 2.25 2.76 -6.91
C ALA A 17 2.44 1.24 -6.93
N LYS A 18 1.46 0.49 -7.44
CA LYS A 18 1.55 -0.97 -7.53
C LYS A 18 2.50 -1.46 -8.60
N ALA A 19 2.63 -0.71 -9.70
CA ALA A 19 3.60 -1.03 -10.75
C ALA A 19 5.05 -0.90 -10.23
N GLU A 20 5.31 0.05 -9.34
CA GLU A 20 6.65 0.30 -8.80
C GLU A 20 6.95 -0.49 -7.52
N LEU A 21 6.02 -0.55 -6.57
CA LEU A 21 6.21 -1.15 -5.24
C LEU A 21 5.69 -2.59 -5.12
N GLY A 22 5.08 -3.09 -6.18
CA GLY A 22 4.44 -4.40 -6.23
C GLY A 22 2.93 -4.37 -5.91
N PRO A 23 2.21 -5.47 -6.21
CA PRO A 23 0.74 -5.53 -6.11
C PRO A 23 0.23 -5.33 -4.68
N ASP A 24 1.05 -5.68 -3.69
CA ASP A 24 0.76 -5.61 -2.25
C ASP A 24 1.15 -4.26 -1.63
N ALA A 25 1.52 -3.26 -2.44
CA ALA A 25 1.84 -1.92 -1.95
C ALA A 25 0.75 -1.38 -1.02
N LEU A 26 1.19 -0.84 0.11
CA LEU A 26 0.31 -0.29 1.14
C LEU A 26 0.18 1.20 0.93
N ILE A 27 -1.07 1.65 0.79
CA ILE A 27 -1.40 3.06 0.65
C ILE A 27 -1.56 3.64 2.06
N LEU A 28 -0.73 4.63 2.38
CA LEU A 28 -0.71 5.28 3.69
C LEU A 28 -1.61 6.51 3.74
N GLU A 29 -1.62 7.29 2.66
CA GLU A 29 -2.38 8.54 2.58
C GLU A 29 -2.89 8.79 1.16
N VAL A 30 -4.04 9.44 1.04
CA VAL A 30 -4.62 9.91 -0.22
C VAL A 30 -5.06 11.36 -0.04
N ARG A 31 -4.54 12.26 -0.88
CA ARG A 31 -4.82 13.69 -0.85
C ARG A 31 -5.32 14.15 -2.22
N ARG A 32 -6.38 14.93 -2.23
CA ARG A 32 -6.83 15.65 -3.44
C ARG A 32 -6.16 17.02 -3.47
N ILE A 33 -5.50 17.32 -4.58
CA ILE A 33 -4.84 18.61 -4.79
C ILE A 33 -5.76 19.46 -5.65
N SER A 34 -6.27 20.53 -5.04
CA SER A 34 -7.03 21.54 -5.76
C SER A 34 -6.17 22.17 -6.85
N PRO A 35 -6.72 22.46 -8.04
CA PRO A 35 -5.97 23.15 -9.08
C PRO A 35 -5.48 24.50 -8.56
N VAL A 36 -4.21 24.83 -8.85
CA VAL A 36 -3.56 26.10 -8.44
C VAL A 36 -4.22 27.32 -9.09
N VAL A 37 -4.93 27.12 -10.21
CA VAL A 37 -5.61 28.18 -10.97
C VAL A 37 -7.13 27.98 -10.87
N PRO A 38 -7.87 28.91 -10.23
CA PRO A 38 -9.33 28.90 -10.23
C PRO A 38 -9.87 28.98 -11.67
N GLY A 39 -10.81 28.11 -12.03
CA GLY A 39 -11.46 28.11 -13.35
C GLY A 39 -10.86 27.18 -14.40
N GLN A 40 -9.71 26.55 -14.15
CA GLN A 40 -9.29 25.37 -14.93
C GLN A 40 -9.86 24.10 -14.28
N SER A 41 -10.88 23.52 -14.92
CA SER A 41 -11.35 22.17 -14.62
C SER A 41 -10.34 21.15 -15.14
N ARG A 42 -9.15 21.12 -14.53
CA ARG A 42 -8.23 20.01 -14.69
C ARG A 42 -8.62 19.00 -13.62
N GLU A 43 -8.86 17.77 -14.04
CA GLU A 43 -9.03 16.62 -13.15
C GLU A 43 -8.14 16.79 -11.92
N GLY A 44 -8.77 16.78 -10.74
CA GLY A 44 -8.09 17.10 -9.50
C GLY A 44 -6.96 16.12 -9.27
N THR A 45 -5.73 16.59 -9.41
CA THR A 45 -4.54 15.78 -9.19
C THR A 45 -4.65 15.13 -7.81
N VAL A 46 -4.64 13.81 -7.78
CA VAL A 46 -4.56 13.02 -6.56
C VAL A 46 -3.10 12.75 -6.28
N GLU A 47 -2.70 12.97 -5.04
CA GLU A 47 -1.44 12.50 -4.48
C GLU A 47 -1.72 11.33 -3.54
N ILE A 48 -0.98 10.25 -3.68
CA ILE A 48 -0.98 9.15 -2.71
C ILE A 48 0.42 8.94 -2.16
N SER A 49 0.50 8.53 -0.90
CA SER A 49 1.73 8.07 -0.26
C SER A 49 1.64 6.56 -0.07
N ALA A 50 2.66 5.81 -0.51
CA ALA A 50 2.67 4.36 -0.44
C ALA A 50 4.04 3.79 -0.06
N ILE A 51 4.04 2.56 0.49
CA ILE A 51 5.24 1.77 0.80
C ILE A 51 5.11 0.37 0.22
N ALA A 52 6.24 -0.30 -0.03
CA ALA A 52 6.21 -1.71 -0.39
C ALA A 52 5.87 -2.56 0.85
N ALA A 53 5.00 -3.58 0.71
CA ALA A 53 4.54 -4.40 1.84
C ALA A 53 5.69 -5.01 2.66
N HIS A 54 6.76 -5.46 1.99
CA HIS A 54 7.91 -6.05 2.66
C HIS A 54 8.69 -5.04 3.53
N GLN A 55 8.54 -3.73 3.30
CA GLN A 55 9.13 -2.69 4.15
C GLN A 55 8.38 -2.55 5.48
N GLN A 56 7.14 -3.04 5.56
CA GLN A 56 6.38 -3.09 6.81
C GLN A 56 6.88 -4.23 7.72
N GLY A 57 7.66 -5.19 7.19
CA GLY A 57 8.23 -6.33 7.91
C GLY A 57 9.28 -6.00 8.98
N LEU A 58 9.56 -4.72 9.26
CA LEU A 58 10.35 -4.28 10.43
C LEU A 58 9.48 -3.86 11.63
N ALA A 59 8.14 -3.88 11.51
CA ALA A 59 7.24 -3.48 12.59
C ALA A 59 6.05 -4.45 12.76
N GLY A 60 6.29 -5.58 13.43
CA GLY A 60 5.26 -6.33 14.17
C GLY A 60 4.46 -7.37 13.37
N PRO A 61 3.96 -8.42 14.05
CA PRO A 61 3.54 -9.65 13.42
C PRO A 61 2.23 -9.46 12.64
N LEU A 62 2.20 -10.08 11.47
CA LEU A 62 1.01 -10.30 10.67
C LEU A 62 -0.06 -10.94 11.55
N ILE A 63 -1.10 -10.18 11.92
CA ILE A 63 -2.36 -10.77 12.36
C ILE A 63 -3.01 -11.37 11.11
N GLY A 64 -2.58 -12.57 10.79
CA GLY A 64 -3.07 -13.41 9.71
C GLY A 64 -2.68 -14.83 10.08
N GLY A 65 -3.66 -15.60 10.55
CA GLY A 65 -3.46 -16.87 11.26
C GLY A 65 -2.55 -17.84 10.54
N ALA A 66 -1.36 -18.06 11.12
CA ALA A 66 -0.65 -19.31 10.93
C ALA A 66 -1.40 -20.38 11.73
N LEU A 67 -2.26 -21.15 11.05
CA LEU A 67 -2.58 -22.51 11.48
C LEU A 67 -1.29 -23.32 11.38
N ARG A 68 -0.40 -23.11 12.35
CA ARG A 68 0.79 -23.92 12.56
C ARG A 68 0.30 -25.27 13.05
N GLY A 69 0.13 -26.20 12.11
CA GLY A 69 -0.07 -27.61 12.41
C GLY A 69 1.03 -28.07 13.36
N SER A 70 0.65 -28.38 14.59
CA SER A 70 1.50 -29.07 15.55
C SER A 70 1.67 -30.52 15.08
N PRO A 71 2.87 -31.03 14.78
CA PRO A 71 3.07 -32.47 14.83
C PRO A 71 3.16 -32.84 16.31
N ALA A 72 2.08 -33.42 16.84
CA ALA A 72 2.11 -34.14 18.10
C ALA A 72 3.07 -35.32 17.93
N ARG A 73 4.28 -35.18 18.48
CA ARG A 73 5.26 -36.26 18.56
C ARG A 73 4.80 -37.19 19.68
N VAL A 74 4.00 -38.20 19.32
CA VAL A 74 3.70 -39.34 20.19
C VAL A 74 4.98 -40.18 20.21
N LEU A 75 5.73 -40.10 21.30
CA LEU A 75 6.82 -41.02 21.57
C LEU A 75 6.19 -42.25 22.24
N ASP A 76 6.01 -43.29 21.43
CA ASP A 76 5.70 -44.64 21.88
C ASP A 76 7.04 -45.38 22.05
N SER A 77 7.39 -45.78 23.28
CA SER A 77 8.26 -46.90 23.68
C SER A 77 8.66 -46.78 25.15
#